data_AF-A0A7Y5LEE2-F1
#
_entry.id   AF-A0A7Y5LEE2-F1
#
_cell.length_a   1.000
_cell.length_b   1.000
_cell.length_c   1.000
_cell.angle_alpha   90.00
_cell.angle_beta   90.00
_cell.angle_gamma   90.00
#
_symmetry.space_group_name_H-M   'P 1'
#
loop_
_entity.id
_entity.type
_entity.pdbx_description
1 polymer ?
#
loop_
_entity_poly.entity_id
_entity_poly.type
_entity_poly.pdbx_seq_one_letter_code
_entity_poly.pdbx_strand_id
1 'polypeptide(L)' 'MKKDELAQKLARQTHLSKAKAADELDRVVHDMIRKLKKGYTVALPGIGTLQTGNRDSKRELPTKESFGKGPRK' A
#
# COMPACT_ATOMS: atom_id res chain seq x y z
N MET A 1 -12.92 7.07 -2.22
CA MET A 1 -12.00 7.38 -1.11
C MET A 1 -11.03 8.45 -1.56
N LYS A 2 -11.21 9.68 -1.08
CA LYS A 2 -10.31 10.81 -1.38
C LYS A 2 -9.21 10.92 -0.30
N LYS A 3 -8.08 11.57 -0.61
CA LYS A 3 -6.98 11.79 0.35
C LYS A 3 -7.48 12.42 1.67
N ASP A 4 -8.42 13.35 1.58
CA ASP A 4 -9.03 14.02 2.74
C ASP A 4 -9.76 13.08 3.71
N GLU A 5 -10.44 12.05 3.19
CA GLU A 5 -11.16 11.08 4.03
C GLU A 5 -10.19 10.19 4.81
N LEU A 6 -9.06 9.83 4.19
CA LEU A 6 -8.00 9.06 4.85
C LEU A 6 -7.32 9.91 5.94
N ALA A 7 -7.02 11.17 5.66
CA ALA A 7 -6.45 12.09 6.66
C ALA A 7 -7.42 12.31 7.83
N GLN A 8 -8.72 12.43 7.56
CA GLN A 8 -9.73 12.60 8.61
C GLN A 8 -9.89 11.34 9.48
N LYS A 9 -9.86 10.14 8.87
CA LYS A 9 -9.85 8.87 9.63
C LYS A 9 -8.59 8.72 10.47
N LEU A 10 -7.43 9.10 9.92
CA LEU A 10 -6.15 9.07 10.63
C LEU A 10 -6.15 10.05 11.82
N ALA A 11 -6.61 11.28 11.62
CA ALA A 11 -6.73 12.29 12.68
C ALA A 11 -7.60 11.78 13.85
N ARG A 12 -8.72 11.14 13.54
CA ARG A 12 -9.62 10.55 14.56
C ARG A 12 -8.99 9.39 15.33
N GLN A 13 -8.20 8.55 14.67
CA GLN A 13 -7.53 7.40 15.32
C GLN A 13 -6.30 7.80 16.12
N THR A 14 -5.60 8.86 15.72
CA THR A 14 -4.33 9.29 16.31
C THR A 14 -4.45 10.49 17.24
N HIS A 15 -5.65 11.07 17.38
CA HIS A 15 -5.89 12.35 18.06
C HIS A 15 -5.00 13.51 17.56
N LEU A 16 -4.57 13.44 16.29
CA LEU A 16 -3.80 14.52 15.65
C LEU A 16 -4.73 15.56 15.02
N SER A 17 -4.24 16.79 14.87
CA SER A 17 -4.94 17.81 14.09
C SER A 17 -5.06 17.35 12.63
N LYS A 18 -6.14 17.78 11.95
CA LYS A 18 -6.41 17.38 10.56
C LYS A 18 -5.24 17.74 9.63
N ALA A 19 -4.62 18.92 9.83
CA ALA A 19 -3.47 19.36 9.06
C ALA A 19 -2.28 18.41 9.27
N LYS A 20 -1.91 18.15 10.54
CA LYS A 20 -0.78 17.27 10.87
C LYS A 20 -1.00 15.83 10.39
N ALA A 21 -2.24 15.33 10.46
CA ALA A 21 -2.58 14.02 9.92
C ALA A 21 -2.48 13.96 8.38
N ALA A 22 -2.83 15.04 7.69
CA ALA A 22 -2.67 15.14 6.24
C ALA A 22 -1.19 15.19 5.82
N ASP A 23 -0.38 15.97 6.53
CA ASP A 23 1.08 16.05 6.31
C ASP A 23 1.76 14.69 6.52
N GLU A 24 1.45 14.01 7.63
CA GLU A 24 1.99 12.68 7.90
C GLU A 24 1.56 11.65 6.85
N LEU A 25 0.29 11.67 6.45
CA LEU A 25 -0.21 10.81 5.39
C LEU A 25 0.51 11.06 4.06
N ASP A 26 0.66 12.33 3.68
CA ASP A 26 1.30 12.67 2.41
C ASP A 26 2.78 12.29 2.41
N ARG A 27 3.48 12.50 3.54
CA ARG A 27 4.88 12.08 3.70
C ARG A 27 5.07 10.58 3.54
N VAL A 28 4.20 9.78 4.16
CA VAL A 28 4.24 8.31 4.06
C VAL A 28 3.96 7.88 2.61
N VAL A 29 2.94 8.45 1.96
CA VAL A 29 2.62 8.15 0.56
C VAL A 29 3.77 8.55 -0.38
N HIS A 30 4.37 9.71 -0.15
CA HIS A 30 5.50 10.20 -0.94
C HIS A 30 6.71 9.28 -0.82
N ASP A 31 7.03 8.78 0.37
CA ASP A 31 8.13 7.84 0.57
C ASP A 31 7.87 6.50 -0.14
N MET A 32 6.64 5.98 -0.08
CA MET A 32 6.24 4.77 -0.80
C MET A 32 6.40 4.94 -2.31
N ILE A 33 5.93 6.06 -2.86
CA ILE A 33 6.09 6.37 -4.30
C ILE A 33 7.57 6.48 -4.66
N ARG A 34 8.39 7.13 -3.82
CA ARG A 34 9.82 7.26 -4.06
C ARG A 34 10.51 5.90 -4.09
N LYS A 35 10.15 4.98 -3.20
CA LYS A 35 10.64 3.60 -3.19
C LYS A 35 10.20 2.83 -4.43
N LEU A 36 8.93 2.93 -4.81
CA LEU A 36 8.39 2.29 -6.02
C LEU A 36 9.06 2.80 -7.29
N LYS A 37 9.34 4.11 -7.40
CA LYS A 37 10.07 4.71 -8.53
C LYS A 37 11.49 4.16 -8.69
N LYS A 38 12.14 3.80 -7.58
CA LYS A 38 13.46 3.18 -7.59
C LYS A 38 13.41 1.66 -7.89
N GLY A 39 12.23 1.11 -8.13
CA GLY A 39 12.04 -0.32 -8.39
C GLY A 39 11.87 -1.17 -7.12
N TYR A 40 11.87 -0.56 -5.94
CA TYR A 40 11.64 -1.31 -4.70
C TYR A 40 10.17 -1.71 -4.55
N THR A 41 9.97 -2.85 -3.92
CA THR A 41 8.66 -3.34 -3.52
C THR A 41 8.30 -2.79 -2.14
N VAL A 42 7.05 -2.36 -1.94
CA VAL A 42 6.56 -1.86 -0.65
C VAL A 42 5.44 -2.78 -0.14
N ALA A 43 5.67 -3.47 0.98
CA ALA A 43 4.65 -4.29 1.62
C ALA A 43 3.80 -3.45 2.60
N LEU A 44 2.48 -3.52 2.45
CA LEU A 44 1.49 -2.91 3.34
C LEU A 44 0.74 -4.02 4.08
N PRO A 45 1.03 -4.24 5.38
CA PRO A 45 0.38 -5.28 6.17
C PRO A 45 -1.16 -5.16 6.09
N GLY A 46 -1.82 -6.28 5.77
CA GLY A 46 -3.29 -6.34 5.68
C GLY A 46 -3.93 -5.70 4.44
N ILE A 47 -3.15 -5.02 3.58
CA ILE A 47 -3.65 -4.38 2.34
C ILE A 47 -3.02 -5.03 1.09
N GLY A 48 -1.76 -5.49 1.20
CA GLY A 48 -1.05 -6.20 0.14
C GLY A 48 0.30 -5.56 -0.19
N THR A 49 0.88 -5.95 -1.32
CA THR A 49 2.22 -5.52 -1.72
C THR A 49 2.16 -4.66 -2.98
N LEU A 50 2.71 -3.46 -2.91
CA LEU A 50 2.85 -2.54 -4.04
C LEU A 50 4.16 -2.80 -4.78
N GLN A 51 4.09 -2.95 -6.09
CA GLN A 51 5.25 -3.14 -6.96
C GLN A 51 5.11 -2.24 -8.19
N THR A 52 6.21 -1.68 -8.68
CA THR A 52 6.21 -1.02 -9.97
C THR A 52 5.88 -2.04 -11.07
N GLY A 53 4.91 -1.72 -11.92
CA GLY A 53 4.53 -2.56 -13.06
C GLY A 53 5.28 -2.10 -14.29
N ASN A 54 6.08 -2.98 -14.89
CA ASN A 54 6.61 -2.72 -16.22
C ASN A 54 5.47 -2.94 -17.23
N ARG A 55 5.15 -1.92 -18.03
CA ARG A 55 3.97 -1.95 -18.94
C ARG A 55 4.11 -3.02 -20.04
N ASP A 56 5.33 -3.47 -20.31
CA ASP A 56 5.66 -4.57 -21.23
C ASP A 56 5.49 -5.97 -20.63
N SER A 57 5.53 -6.07 -19.30
CA SER A 57 5.38 -7.36 -18.63
C SER A 57 3.90 -7.56 -18.34
N LYS A 58 3.22 -8.29 -19.23
CA LYS A 58 1.91 -8.89 -18.99
C LYS A 58 1.96 -9.64 -17.65
N ARG A 59 1.62 -8.95 -16.56
CA ARG A 59 1.73 -9.48 -15.21
C ARG A 59 0.53 -10.39 -15.02
N GLU A 60 0.68 -11.65 -15.40
CA GLU A 60 -0.23 -12.70 -14.97
C GLU A 60 -0.18 -12.71 -13.44
N LEU A 61 -1.19 -12.10 -12.83
CA LEU A 61 -1.44 -12.23 -11.41
C LEU A 61 -1.61 -13.72 -11.14
N PRO A 62 -0.96 -14.30 -10.12
CA PRO A 62 -1.27 -15.66 -9.72
C PRO A 62 -2.76 -15.73 -9.41
N THR A 63 -3.51 -16.42 -10.27
CA THR A 63 -4.88 -16.85 -10.01
C THR A 63 -4.86 -17.70 -8.74
N LYS A 64 -6.01 -17.79 -8.09
CA LYS A 64 -6.18 -18.23 -6.69
C LYS A 64 -5.81 -19.70 -6.40
N GLU A 65 -5.06 -20.35 -7.28
CA GLU A 65 -4.61 -21.74 -7.19
C GLU A 65 -3.37 -21.94 -6.28
N SER A 66 -2.63 -20.87 -5.94
CA SER A 66 -1.46 -21.02 -5.05
C SER A 66 -1.77 -20.98 -3.56
N PHE A 67 -3.02 -20.70 -3.16
CA PHE A 67 -3.46 -20.77 -1.76
C PHE A 67 -4.22 -22.07 -1.50
N GLY A 68 -3.51 -23.20 -1.47
CA GLY A 68 -4.07 -24.38 -0.84
C GLY A 68 -3.53 -25.71 -1.31
N LYS A 69 -2.29 -26.05 -0.90
CA LYS A 69 -2.01 -27.38 -0.34
C LYS A 69 -0.97 -27.22 0.76
N GLY A 70 -1.45 -27.07 2.00
CA GLY A 70 -0.64 -27.43 3.15
C GLY A 70 -0.29 -28.93 3.07
N PRO A 71 0.85 -29.36 3.64
CA PRO A 71 1.25 -30.75 3.58
C PRO A 71 0.21 -31.56 4.36
N ARG A 72 -0.48 -32.47 3.69
CA ARG A 72 -1.19 -33.55 4.38
C ARG A 72 -0.31 -34.78 4.31
N LYS A 73 0.13 -35.17 5.52
CA LYS A 73 0.65 -36.46 6.00
C LYS A 73 1.15 -37.44 4.96
#